data_AF-A0A1E7M123-F1
#
_entry.id   AF-A0A1E7M123-F1
#
_cell.length_a   1.000
_cell.length_b   1.000
_cell.length_c   1.000
_cell.angle_alpha   90.00
_cell.angle_beta   90.00
_cell.angle_gamma   90.00
#
_symmetry.space_group_name_H-M   'P 1'
#
loop_
_entity.id
_entity.type
_entity.pdbx_description
1 polymer ?
#
loop_
_entity_poly.entity_id
_entity_poly.type
_entity_poly.pdbx_seq_one_letter_code
_entity_poly.pdbx_strand_id
1 'polypeptide(L)'
;MDTLAVCLLAFFATGYFVLAGADIGTGMLLPYLGGDDGERRLVIASFAPFFLGNEVWLVATAGVLVGCFPVLEGELLSAQFTVVVALVAGWMVRDAGLWLRGRGGGLRWRAGCDGAVVGGSWAVALSWGWLLAALFAGT
;
A
#
# COMPACT_ATOMS: atom_id res chain seq x y z
N MET A 1 -28.66 9.23 5.70
CA MET A 1 -27.25 9.58 6.01
C MET A 1 -26.32 8.42 5.67
N ASP A 2 -26.74 7.17 5.92
CA ASP A 2 -25.92 5.98 5.71
C ASP A 2 -25.50 5.75 4.25
N THR A 3 -26.38 6.00 3.28
CA THR A 3 -26.06 5.80 1.85
C THR A 3 -24.92 6.71 1.38
N LEU A 4 -24.88 7.96 1.83
CA LEU A 4 -23.82 8.90 1.46
C LEU A 4 -22.47 8.42 2.02
N ALA A 5 -22.43 7.97 3.27
CA ALA A 5 -21.23 7.44 3.90
C ALA A 5 -20.70 6.20 3.16
N VAL A 6 -21.59 5.28 2.76
CA VAL A 6 -21.21 4.11 1.96
C VAL A 6 -20.64 4.53 0.60
N CYS A 7 -21.29 5.48 -0.08
CA CYS A 7 -20.78 5.99 -1.36
C CYS A 7 -19.40 6.66 -1.22
N LEU A 8 -19.19 7.44 -0.16
CA LEU A 8 -17.89 8.07 0.12
C LEU A 8 -16.81 7.02 0.42
N LEU A 9 -17.12 6.03 1.26
CA LEU A 9 -16.21 4.94 1.57
C LEU A 9 -15.81 4.18 0.30
N ALA A 10 -16.80 3.80 -0.52
CA ALA A 10 -16.56 3.11 -1.78
C ALA A 10 -15.73 3.97 -2.76
N PHE A 11 -16.02 5.27 -2.86
CA PHE A 11 -15.29 6.19 -3.73
C PHE A 11 -13.82 6.31 -3.33
N PHE A 12 -13.53 6.58 -2.06
CA PHE A 12 -12.16 6.72 -1.58
C PHE A 12 -11.40 5.39 -1.64
N ALA A 13 -12.03 4.28 -1.23
CA ALA A 13 -11.42 2.97 -1.29
C ALA A 13 -11.10 2.55 -2.73
N THR A 14 -12.04 2.75 -3.65
CA THR A 14 -11.83 2.42 -5.07
C THR A 14 -10.71 3.27 -5.66
N GLY A 15 -10.69 4.58 -5.38
CA GLY A 15 -9.61 5.45 -5.81
C GLY A 15 -8.25 5.00 -5.28
N TYR A 16 -8.15 4.62 -4.00
CA TYR A 16 -6.94 4.04 -3.44
C TYR A 16 -6.53 2.76 -4.17
N PHE A 17 -7.42 1.78 -4.33
CA PHE A 17 -7.09 0.51 -4.97
C PHE A 17 -6.66 0.68 -6.43
N VAL A 18 -7.25 1.62 -7.17
CA VAL A 18 -6.87 1.90 -8.56
C VAL A 18 -5.51 2.60 -8.62
N LEU A 19 -5.33 3.68 -7.85
CA LEU A 19 -4.14 4.53 -7.93
C LEU A 19 -2.93 3.88 -7.25
N ALA A 20 -3.06 3.53 -5.96
CA ALA A 20 -1.98 2.90 -5.21
C ALA A 20 -1.72 1.46 -5.68
N GLY A 21 -2.74 0.77 -6.20
CA GLY A 21 -2.58 -0.57 -6.75
C GLY A 21 -1.60 -0.63 -7.91
N ALA A 22 -1.56 0.41 -8.76
CA ALA A 22 -0.56 0.53 -9.81
C ALA A 22 0.86 0.62 -9.24
N ASP A 23 1.09 1.49 -8.26
CA ASP A 23 2.42 1.70 -7.65
C ASP A 23 2.90 0.49 -6.87
N ILE A 24 2.00 -0.18 -6.14
CA ILE A 24 2.28 -1.42 -5.40
C ILE A 24 2.58 -2.53 -6.41
N GLY A 25 1.81 -2.62 -7.49
CA GLY A 25 2.04 -3.54 -8.62
C GLY A 25 3.43 -3.37 -9.24
N THR A 26 3.81 -2.14 -9.57
CA THR A 26 5.15 -1.84 -10.09
C THR A 26 6.24 -2.14 -9.07
N GLY A 27 5.98 -1.89 -7.78
CA GLY A 27 6.90 -2.23 -6.69
C GLY A 27 7.15 -3.73 -6.57
N MET A 28 6.11 -4.56 -6.68
CA MET A 28 6.22 -6.03 -6.69
C MET A 28 7.01 -6.54 -7.90
N LEU A 29 6.79 -5.93 -9.07
CA LEU A 29 7.39 -6.34 -10.34
C LEU A 29 8.74 -5.67 -10.63
N LEU A 30 9.26 -4.83 -9.72
CA LEU A 30 10.49 -4.08 -9.91
C LEU A 30 11.71 -4.93 -10.37
N PRO A 31 11.91 -6.19 -9.90
CA PRO A 31 13.01 -7.03 -10.38
C PRO A 31 12.87 -7.46 -11.84
N TYR A 32 11.65 -7.45 -12.37
CA TYR A 32 11.31 -7.89 -13.73
C TYR A 32 11.14 -6.71 -14.70
N LEU A 33 10.78 -5.53 -14.19
CA LEU A 33 10.59 -4.31 -14.99
C LEU A 33 11.89 -3.55 -15.30
N GLY A 34 13.01 -3.92 -14.65
CA GLY A 34 14.33 -3.35 -14.94
C GLY A 34 15.45 -4.37 -14.75
N GLY A 35 16.18 -4.63 -15.83
CA GLY A 35 17.33 -5.55 -15.88
C GLY A 35 18.59 -4.96 -15.26
N ASP A 36 18.71 -3.63 -15.23
CA ASP A 36 19.80 -2.91 -14.55
C ASP A 36 19.31 -1.82 -13.58
N ASP A 37 20.25 -1.23 -12.82
CA ASP A 37 19.96 -0.19 -11.82
C ASP A 37 19.38 1.10 -12.43
N GLY A 38 19.77 1.43 -13.66
CA GLY A 38 19.29 2.60 -14.38
C GLY A 38 17.83 2.43 -14.81
N GLU A 39 17.49 1.26 -15.36
CA GLU A 39 16.11 0.90 -15.71
C GLU A 39 15.20 0.84 -14.48
N ARG A 40 15.65 0.20 -13.39
CA ARG A 40 14.88 0.19 -12.13
C ARG A 40 14.67 1.59 -11.57
N ARG A 41 15.67 2.46 -11.68
CA ARG A 41 15.53 3.88 -11.31
C ARG A 41 14.48 4.58 -12.16
N LEU A 42 14.42 4.29 -13.47
CA LEU A 42 13.42 4.88 -14.37
C LEU A 42 12.01 4.40 -14.02
N VAL A 43 11.84 3.11 -13.73
CA VAL A 43 10.56 2.53 -13.25
C VAL A 43 10.12 3.22 -11.95
N ILE A 44 11.01 3.36 -10.96
CA ILE A 44 10.67 4.07 -9.71
C ILE A 44 10.31 5.53 -9.98
N ALA A 45 11.05 6.21 -10.86
CA ALA A 45 10.81 7.61 -11.18
C ALA A 45 9.45 7.85 -11.86
N SER A 46 8.83 6.84 -12.48
CA SER A 46 7.53 7.00 -13.15
C SER A 46 6.37 7.16 -12.16
N PHE A 47 6.48 6.63 -10.94
CA PHE A 47 5.41 6.70 -9.94
C PHE A 47 5.80 7.42 -8.64
N ALA A 48 7.10 7.60 -8.36
CA ALA A 48 7.58 8.28 -7.15
C ALA A 48 7.00 9.69 -6.90
N PRO A 49 6.64 10.52 -7.91
CA PRO A 49 5.97 11.80 -7.65
C PRO A 49 4.53 11.68 -7.14
N PHE A 50 3.87 10.54 -7.38
CA PHE A 50 2.43 10.37 -7.18
C PHE A 50 2.08 9.48 -5.98
N PHE A 51 2.97 8.58 -5.56
CA PHE A 51 2.63 7.58 -4.54
C PHE A 51 2.15 8.20 -3.22
N LEU A 52 2.76 9.30 -2.77
CA LEU A 52 2.33 9.99 -1.54
C LEU A 52 0.91 10.58 -1.69
N GLY A 53 0.56 11.02 -2.90
CA GLY A 53 -0.80 11.47 -3.21
C GLY A 53 -1.78 10.29 -3.19
N ASN A 54 -1.36 9.12 -3.66
CA ASN A 54 -2.17 7.91 -3.65
C ASN A 54 -2.45 7.42 -2.22
N GLU A 55 -1.52 7.63 -1.27
CA GLU A 55 -1.71 7.31 0.14
C GLU A 55 -2.80 8.16 0.82
N VAL A 56 -3.00 9.40 0.38
CA VAL A 56 -4.06 10.26 0.94
C VAL A 56 -5.44 9.66 0.72
N TRP A 57 -5.65 8.89 -0.35
CA TRP A 57 -6.90 8.16 -0.59
C TRP A 57 -7.15 7.09 0.47
N LEU A 58 -6.09 6.41 0.93
CA LEU A 58 -6.21 5.46 2.04
C LEU A 58 -6.55 6.16 3.35
N VAL A 59 -5.89 7.28 3.63
CA VAL A 59 -6.16 8.06 4.84
C VAL A 59 -7.61 8.56 4.86
N ALA A 60 -8.12 9.04 3.72
CA ALA A 60 -9.52 9.43 3.58
C ALA A 60 -10.47 8.24 3.78
N THR A 61 -10.16 7.07 3.20
CA THR A 61 -10.90 5.83 3.39
C THR A 61 -10.98 5.44 4.87
N ALA A 62 -9.85 5.45 5.57
CA ALA A 62 -9.77 5.16 7.00
C ALA A 62 -10.55 6.18 7.84
N GLY A 63 -10.48 7.47 7.50
CA GLY A 63 -11.23 8.53 8.17
C GLY A 63 -12.74 8.35 8.05
N VAL A 64 -13.23 7.99 6.86
CA VAL A 64 -14.66 7.67 6.65
C VAL A 64 -15.05 6.40 7.41
N LEU A 65 -14.19 5.36 7.39
CA LEU A 65 -14.45 4.11 8.11
C LEU A 65 -14.60 4.35 9.62
N VAL A 66 -13.63 5.02 10.24
CA VAL A 66 -13.66 5.33 11.68
C VAL A 66 -14.81 6.27 12.03
N GLY A 67 -15.04 7.31 11.21
CA GLY A 67 -16.01 8.36 11.50
C GLY A 67 -17.46 7.96 11.26
N CYS A 68 -17.74 7.14 10.26
CA CYS A 68 -19.10 6.76 9.87
C CYS A 68 -19.46 5.30 10.16
N PHE A 69 -18.48 4.43 10.37
CA PHE A 69 -18.67 2.98 10.57
C PHE A 69 -17.87 2.43 11.77
N PRO A 70 -18.04 2.97 12.98
CA PRO A 70 -17.22 2.59 14.15
C PRO A 70 -17.38 1.12 14.56
N VAL A 71 -18.56 0.51 14.34
CA VAL A 71 -18.78 -0.92 14.61
C VAL A 71 -17.95 -1.79 13.66
N LEU A 72 -17.99 -1.47 12.35
CA LEU A 72 -17.21 -2.19 11.33
C LEU A 72 -15.71 -2.04 11.57
N GLU A 73 -15.26 -0.85 11.95
CA GLU A 73 -13.87 -0.59 12.30
C GLU A 73 -13.42 -1.42 13.52
N GLY A 74 -14.21 -1.44 14.59
CA GLY A 74 -13.91 -2.21 15.79
C GLY A 74 -13.87 -3.72 15.53
N GLU A 75 -14.82 -4.24 14.75
CA GLU A 75 -14.81 -5.65 14.33
C GLU A 75 -13.57 -5.98 13.49
N LEU A 76 -13.26 -5.17 12.49
CA LEU A 76 -12.11 -5.39 11.61
C LEU A 76 -10.78 -5.36 12.37
N LEU A 77 -10.58 -4.37 13.25
CA LEU A 77 -9.35 -4.28 14.04
C LEU A 77 -9.26 -5.40 15.08
N SER A 78 -10.36 -5.79 15.72
CA SER A 78 -10.34 -6.87 16.72
C SER A 78 -10.05 -8.24 16.10
N ALA A 79 -10.64 -8.54 14.94
CA ALA A 79 -10.47 -9.83 14.26
C ALA A 79 -9.15 -9.91 13.48
N GLN A 80 -8.73 -8.81 12.85
CA GLN A 80 -7.63 -8.81 11.88
C GLN A 80 -6.44 -7.92 12.29
N PHE A 81 -6.28 -7.65 13.59
CA PHE A 81 -5.21 -6.78 14.12
C PHE A 81 -3.83 -7.12 13.56
N THR A 82 -3.44 -8.40 13.59
CA THR A 82 -2.13 -8.86 13.11
C THR A 82 -1.92 -8.58 11.63
N VAL A 83 -2.98 -8.71 10.82
CA VAL A 83 -2.92 -8.49 9.37
C VAL A 83 -2.82 -6.99 9.07
N VAL A 84 -3.56 -6.15 9.81
CA VAL A 84 -3.47 -4.69 9.72
C VAL A 84 -2.07 -4.21 10.11
N VAL A 85 -1.48 -4.77 11.17
CA VAL A 85 -0.09 -4.46 11.56
C VAL A 85 0.89 -4.86 10.45
N ALA A 86 0.73 -6.04 9.84
CA ALA A 86 1.56 -6.47 8.72
C ALA A 86 1.41 -5.56 7.49
N LEU A 87 0.19 -5.10 7.21
CA LEU A 87 -0.12 -4.13 6.15
C LEU A 87 0.64 -2.82 6.37
N VAL A 88 0.53 -2.24 7.56
CA VAL A 88 1.20 -0.98 7.91
C VAL A 88 2.72 -1.14 7.90
N ALA A 89 3.24 -2.25 8.43
CA ALA A 89 4.67 -2.54 8.40
C ALA A 89 5.19 -2.67 6.96
N GLY A 90 4.47 -3.39 6.09
CA GLY A 90 4.80 -3.52 4.67
C GLY A 90 4.80 -2.16 3.96
N TRP A 91 3.81 -1.33 4.27
CA TRP A 91 3.70 0.03 3.74
C TRP A 91 4.90 0.89 4.17
N MET A 92 5.24 0.92 5.46
CA MET A 92 6.40 1.65 5.97
C MET A 92 7.73 1.17 5.36
N VAL A 93 7.93 -0.15 5.22
CA VAL A 93 9.14 -0.72 4.64
C VAL A 93 9.28 -0.34 3.17
N ARG A 94 8.18 -0.40 2.41
CA ARG A 94 8.15 0.01 1.01
C ARG A 94 8.56 1.47 0.86
N ASP A 95 7.93 2.36 1.62
CA ASP A 95 8.19 3.80 1.51
C ASP A 95 9.60 4.15 1.98
N ALA A 96 10.08 3.51 3.05
CA ALA A 96 11.46 3.62 3.48
C ALA A 96 12.42 3.22 2.35
N GLY A 97 12.15 2.11 1.66
CA GLY A 97 12.93 1.69 0.48
C GLY A 97 12.99 2.77 -0.60
N LEU A 98 11.84 3.36 -0.96
CA LEU A 98 11.76 4.42 -1.98
C LEU A 98 12.55 5.67 -1.58
N TRP A 99 12.36 6.17 -0.35
CA TRP A 99 13.00 7.39 0.14
C TRP A 99 14.50 7.23 0.39
N LEU A 100 14.92 6.06 0.87
CA LEU A 100 16.31 5.80 1.26
C LEU A 100 17.19 5.43 0.07
N ARG A 101 16.62 4.92 -1.03
CA ARG A 101 17.36 4.49 -2.23
C ARG A 101 18.31 5.58 -2.77
N GLY A 102 17.85 6.83 -2.79
CA GLY A 102 18.63 7.98 -3.26
C GLY A 102 19.61 8.57 -2.24
N ARG A 103 19.52 8.18 -0.96
CA ARG A 103 20.32 8.77 0.13
C ARG A 103 21.61 8.00 0.43
N GLY A 104 21.69 6.73 0.07
CA GLY A 104 22.88 5.91 0.30
C GLY A 104 23.72 5.68 -0.96
N GLY A 105 25.00 5.38 -0.77
CA GLY A 105 25.95 5.09 -1.83
C GLY A 105 26.11 3.59 -2.11
N GLY A 106 26.30 3.23 -3.37
CA GLY A 106 26.74 1.89 -3.79
C GLY A 106 25.63 0.90 -4.14
N LEU A 107 26.01 -0.16 -4.86
CA LEU A 107 25.09 -1.15 -5.42
C LEU A 107 24.38 -1.99 -4.33
N ARG A 108 25.08 -2.32 -3.23
CA ARG A 108 24.49 -3.11 -2.13
C ARG A 108 23.36 -2.37 -1.42
N TRP A 109 23.49 -1.05 -1.26
CA TRP A 109 22.45 -0.22 -0.67
C TRP A 109 21.21 -0.15 -1.56
N ARG A 110 21.42 0.12 -2.86
CA ARG A 110 20.33 0.17 -3.85
C ARG A 110 19.59 -1.17 -3.93
N ALA A 111 20.31 -2.29 -3.95
CA ALA A 111 19.71 -3.62 -3.92
C ALA A 111 18.90 -3.90 -2.63
N GLY A 112 19.39 -3.43 -1.47
CA GLY A 112 18.64 -3.53 -0.21
C GLY A 112 17.35 -2.69 -0.24
N CYS A 113 17.40 -1.49 -0.79
CA CYS A 113 16.23 -0.62 -0.97
C CYS A 113 15.23 -1.22 -1.97
N ASP A 114 15.70 -1.73 -3.11
CA ASP A 114 14.87 -2.43 -4.10
C ASP A 114 14.19 -3.65 -3.46
N GLY A 115 14.91 -4.41 -2.64
CA GLY A 115 14.35 -5.53 -1.87
C GLY A 115 13.28 -5.10 -0.87
N ALA A 116 13.48 -3.97 -0.17
CA ALA A 116 12.47 -3.39 0.72
C ALA A 116 11.21 -2.95 -0.04
N VAL A 117 11.36 -2.33 -1.21
CA VAL A 117 10.22 -1.96 -2.08
C VAL A 117 9.44 -3.19 -2.51
N VAL A 118 10.11 -4.24 -2.98
CA VAL A 118 9.47 -5.48 -3.43
C VAL A 118 8.77 -6.18 -2.28
N GLY A 119 9.49 -6.44 -1.17
CA GLY A 119 8.96 -7.14 -0.01
C GLY A 119 7.81 -6.37 0.65
N GLY A 120 7.96 -5.06 0.81
CA GLY A 120 6.90 -4.20 1.35
C GLY A 120 5.66 -4.16 0.45
N SER A 121 5.84 -4.09 -0.88
CA SER A 121 4.72 -4.10 -1.84
C SER A 121 3.96 -5.43 -1.81
N TRP A 122 4.67 -6.57 -1.75
CA TRP A 122 4.04 -7.88 -1.59
C TRP A 122 3.29 -8.00 -0.25
N ALA A 123 3.90 -7.56 0.85
CA ALA A 123 3.25 -7.58 2.15
C ALA A 123 1.94 -6.78 2.15
N VAL A 124 1.94 -5.57 1.58
CA VAL A 124 0.73 -4.74 1.46
C VAL A 124 -0.34 -5.44 0.60
N ALA A 125 0.03 -5.94 -0.58
CA ALA A 125 -0.91 -6.60 -1.49
C ALA A 125 -1.55 -7.84 -0.86
N LEU A 126 -0.75 -8.69 -0.21
CA LEU A 126 -1.23 -9.91 0.45
C LEU A 126 -2.10 -9.59 1.67
N SER A 127 -1.73 -8.59 2.48
CA SER A 127 -2.56 -8.17 3.60
C SER A 127 -3.92 -7.63 3.14
N TRP A 128 -3.97 -6.82 2.08
CA TRP A 128 -5.25 -6.38 1.52
C TRP A 128 -6.08 -7.55 0.98
N GLY A 129 -5.45 -8.47 0.26
CA GLY A 129 -6.10 -9.69 -0.23
C GLY A 129 -6.71 -10.51 0.91
N TRP A 130 -5.98 -10.67 2.01
CA TRP A 130 -6.46 -11.36 3.20
C TRP A 130 -7.62 -10.61 3.86
N LEU A 131 -7.49 -9.30 4.10
CA LEU A 131 -8.54 -8.49 4.73
C LEU A 131 -9.85 -8.55 3.94
N LEU A 132 -9.78 -8.46 2.61
CA LEU A 132 -10.96 -8.56 1.75
C LEU A 132 -11.55 -9.98 1.76
N ALA A 133 -10.71 -11.02 1.72
CA ALA A 133 -11.17 -12.40 1.81
C ALA A 133 -11.87 -12.69 3.15
N ALA A 134 -11.29 -12.24 4.26
CA ALA A 134 -11.83 -12.34 5.61
C ALA A 134 -13.19 -11.63 5.71
N LEU A 135 -13.30 -10.41 5.17
CA LEU A 135 -14.54 -9.65 5.12
C LEU A 135 -15.66 -10.41 4.38
N PHE A 136 -15.35 -11.04 3.23
CA PHE A 136 -16.35 -11.82 2.49
C PHE A 136 -16.67 -13.17 3.12
N ALA A 137 -15.71 -13.78 3.84
CA ALA A 137 -15.92 -15.02 4.58
C ALA A 137 -16.69 -14.84 5.89
N GLY A 138 -16.76 -13.60 6.41
CA GLY A 138 -17.38 -13.29 7.71
C GLY A 138 -16.55 -13.77 8.90
N THR A 139 -15.21 -13.76 8.76
CA THR A 139 -14.23 -14.21 9.77
C THR A 139 -13.24 -13.11 10.08
#